data_AF-A0A560XI05-F1
#
_entry.id   AF-A0A560XI05-F1
#
_cell.length_a   1.000
_cell.length_b   1.000
_cell.length_c   1.000
_cell.angle_alpha   90.00
_cell.angle_beta   90.00
_cell.angle_gamma   90.00
#
_symmetry.space_group_name_H-M   'P 1'
#
loop_
_entity.id
_entity.type
_entity.pdbx_description
1 polymer ?
#
loop_
_entity_poly.entity_id
_entity_poly.type
_entity_poly.pdbx_seq_one_letter_code
_entity_poly.pdbx_strand_id
1 'polypeptide(L)'
;MAAADPAAEPPGVADAIRTAGERAGPALRALLTSSGLGLAVWDTALRCVWANDVVARFDGIPRERRLGRPPREALAGDAAGLEAIMREVLTTGHCAVGREYRVPPGGPREGAPRVLTASFLRLDDTDGLPLGVCMLVLDIRNGRGVGDRLAVISEAGARIGTTLDVFRTAQELADFSVPLLADYVTVDLTEAVRLGGEPLELLGSADGRVPTFRRAGVASVLDGTPESLWATGEAVYVPEASPFMQVLRSGRPLLQPRLDTSPGSWLDSDPARAEKIDQYGMHSLLIVPVRARGLLMGVAVFVRAGNPAPFDQGDRLLAEELVSRAALSLDNARRYTRERTAALTLQRSLLPRRVHGGDTLQVAAHYLPADAEYSAGGDWFDVFGLPGGRTALVVGDVVGHGIAAAAAMGRLRTAIRTLADLDFSPADLLARLDRTSVHLSADNDESETERGTIGTTCVYAVYDPTARTCAVALAGHPPPVVAHPDGHVAFPELPPGTPLGYGMLPYESTVLDLPAGGLIALYSDGLVEDRRQDIDVGMERVREALARGRTTPSLDDLCTEVVQTLPTRTPRDDVTLLLARTH
;
A
#
# COMPACT_ATOMS: atom_id res chain seq x y z
N MET A 1 21.55 -72.70 32.39
CA MET A 1 22.05 -71.62 31.51
C MET A 1 20.84 -70.86 31.01
N ALA A 2 20.57 -69.61 31.35
CA ALA A 2 21.14 -68.70 32.33
C ALA A 2 19.96 -67.85 32.84
N ALA A 3 20.03 -67.45 34.11
CA ALA A 3 19.01 -66.68 34.78
C ALA A 3 18.83 -65.30 34.11
N ALA A 4 17.58 -64.87 33.96
CA ALA A 4 17.25 -63.51 33.60
C ALA A 4 17.59 -62.59 34.79
N ASP A 5 18.45 -61.62 34.52
CA ASP A 5 18.92 -60.57 35.42
C ASP A 5 17.76 -59.64 35.81
N PRO A 6 17.53 -59.32 37.11
CA PRO A 6 16.48 -58.41 37.51
C PRO A 6 16.94 -56.94 37.42
N ALA A 7 16.01 -56.08 37.00
CA ALA A 7 16.05 -54.61 37.13
C ALA A 7 17.06 -53.84 36.27
N ALA A 8 16.67 -53.53 35.02
CA ALA A 8 17.07 -52.28 34.39
C ALA A 8 16.01 -51.22 34.72
N GLU A 9 16.34 -50.25 35.59
CA GLU A 9 15.55 -49.04 35.74
C GLU A 9 15.40 -48.36 34.36
N PRO A 10 14.22 -47.80 34.02
CA PRO A 10 14.07 -47.05 32.79
C PRO A 10 15.10 -45.90 32.79
N PRO A 11 15.72 -45.59 31.63
CA PRO A 11 16.73 -44.54 31.57
C PRO A 11 16.13 -43.24 32.10
N GLY A 12 16.72 -42.70 33.16
CA GLY A 12 16.27 -41.45 33.74
C GLY A 12 16.25 -40.35 32.68
N VAL A 13 15.39 -39.35 32.86
CA VAL A 13 15.24 -38.18 31.98
C VAL A 13 16.60 -37.56 31.60
N ALA A 14 17.57 -37.58 32.52
CA ALA A 14 18.95 -37.15 32.31
C ALA A 14 19.69 -37.98 31.23
N ASP A 15 19.49 -39.29 31.20
CA ASP A 15 20.06 -40.20 30.20
C ASP A 15 19.37 -40.08 28.85
N ALA A 16 18.04 -39.91 28.83
CA ALA A 16 17.31 -39.66 27.59
C ALA A 16 17.75 -38.34 26.92
N ILE A 17 17.94 -37.27 27.70
CA ILE A 17 18.40 -35.96 27.20
C ILE A 17 19.87 -36.00 26.78
N ARG A 18 20.73 -36.68 27.54
CA ARG A 18 22.15 -36.87 27.19
C ARG A 18 22.28 -37.67 25.89
N THR A 19 21.54 -38.77 25.76
CA THR A 19 21.53 -39.63 24.57
C THR A 19 20.90 -38.91 23.36
N ALA A 20 19.86 -38.10 23.57
CA ALA A 20 19.27 -37.26 22.52
C ALA A 20 20.22 -36.15 22.08
N GLY A 21 20.94 -35.51 23.00
CA GLY A 21 21.96 -34.50 22.68
C GLY A 21 23.19 -35.06 21.97
N GLU A 22 23.55 -36.32 22.23
CA GLU A 22 24.62 -37.03 21.52
C GLU A 22 24.18 -37.54 20.13
N ARG A 23 22.92 -37.94 19.96
CA ARG A 23 22.36 -38.39 18.67
C ARG A 23 21.89 -37.26 17.76
N ALA A 24 21.50 -36.10 18.29
CA ALA A 24 20.90 -34.99 17.52
C ALA A 24 21.88 -34.08 16.76
N GLY A 25 23.17 -34.42 16.75
CA GLY A 25 24.18 -33.73 15.94
C GLY A 25 24.52 -32.29 16.36
N PRO A 26 25.50 -31.65 15.69
CA PRO A 26 26.05 -30.34 16.08
C PRO A 26 25.02 -29.19 16.06
N ALA A 27 23.98 -29.29 15.24
CA ALA A 27 22.97 -28.25 15.04
C ALA A 27 22.06 -28.06 16.26
N LEU A 28 21.59 -29.13 16.89
CA LEU A 28 20.77 -29.03 18.10
C LEU A 28 21.62 -28.52 19.28
N ARG A 29 22.89 -28.93 19.36
CA ARG A 29 23.83 -28.46 20.38
C ARG A 29 24.13 -26.96 20.25
N ALA A 30 24.30 -26.49 19.01
CA ALA A 30 24.44 -25.06 18.71
C ALA A 30 23.19 -24.27 19.10
N LEU A 31 21.99 -24.72 18.71
CA LEU A 31 20.71 -24.10 19.11
C LEU A 31 20.53 -24.00 20.65
N LEU A 32 21.03 -24.98 21.40
CA LEU A 32 20.95 -25.00 22.87
C LEU A 32 22.00 -24.13 23.58
N THR A 33 23.11 -23.79 22.92
CA THR A 33 24.23 -23.02 23.51
C THR A 33 24.41 -21.60 22.95
N SER A 34 23.96 -21.33 21.72
CA SER A 34 24.16 -20.04 21.04
C SER A 34 22.92 -19.13 20.98
N SER A 35 21.80 -19.50 21.60
CA SER A 35 20.49 -18.86 21.37
C SER A 35 20.13 -17.71 22.32
N GLY A 36 20.96 -17.38 23.31
CA GLY A 36 20.58 -16.38 24.33
C GLY A 36 19.35 -16.77 25.15
N LEU A 37 18.86 -18.00 25.00
CA LEU A 37 17.75 -18.61 25.74
C LEU A 37 18.29 -19.39 26.93
N GLY A 38 17.74 -19.14 28.11
CA GLY A 38 17.98 -19.97 29.28
C GLY A 38 17.12 -21.22 29.20
N LEU A 39 17.70 -22.41 29.33
CA LEU A 39 16.96 -23.66 29.32
C LEU A 39 17.30 -24.49 30.55
N ALA A 40 16.28 -25.03 31.21
CA ALA A 40 16.41 -25.99 32.30
C ALA A 40 15.35 -27.09 32.18
N VAL A 41 15.72 -28.34 32.46
CA VAL A 41 14.80 -29.48 32.46
C VAL A 41 14.73 -30.07 33.86
N TRP A 42 13.50 -30.38 34.26
CA TRP A 42 13.14 -30.91 35.56
C TRP A 42 12.46 -32.27 35.37
N ASP A 43 12.81 -33.25 36.20
CA ASP A 43 12.11 -34.54 36.18
C ASP A 43 10.71 -34.45 36.82
N THR A 44 9.99 -35.57 36.87
CA THR A 44 8.64 -35.66 37.48
C THR A 44 8.62 -35.38 38.99
N ALA A 45 9.76 -35.51 39.67
CA ALA A 45 9.94 -35.12 41.07
C ALA A 45 10.37 -33.65 41.23
N LEU A 46 10.39 -32.87 40.13
CA LEU A 46 10.88 -31.51 40.04
C LEU A 46 12.31 -31.36 40.56
N ARG A 47 13.20 -32.30 40.22
CA ARG A 47 14.64 -32.15 40.37
C ARG A 47 15.24 -31.71 39.04
N CYS A 48 16.08 -30.68 39.05
CA CYS A 48 16.71 -30.23 37.81
C CYS A 48 17.69 -31.30 37.32
N VAL A 49 17.43 -31.86 36.15
CA VAL A 49 18.27 -32.92 35.52
C VAL A 49 19.20 -32.36 34.46
N TRP A 50 18.88 -31.19 33.91
CA TRP A 50 19.70 -30.53 32.90
C TRP A 50 19.47 -29.01 32.91
N ALA A 51 20.50 -28.23 32.60
CA ALA A 51 20.39 -26.80 32.33
C ALA A 51 21.56 -26.34 31.45
N ASN A 52 21.36 -25.28 30.67
CA ASN A 52 22.44 -24.62 29.94
C ASN A 52 23.07 -23.47 30.75
N ASP A 53 24.26 -23.04 30.35
CA ASP A 53 25.02 -21.99 31.06
C ASP A 53 24.39 -20.59 30.91
N VAL A 54 23.41 -20.44 30.01
CA VAL A 54 22.72 -19.17 29.78
C VAL A 54 21.79 -18.83 30.95
N VAL A 55 21.10 -19.80 31.56
CA VAL A 55 20.23 -19.56 32.74
C VAL A 55 21.03 -18.93 33.89
N ALA A 56 22.28 -19.36 34.08
CA ALA A 56 23.16 -18.82 35.11
C ALA A 56 23.47 -17.32 34.93
N ARG A 57 23.39 -16.80 33.70
CA ARG A 57 23.57 -15.37 33.40
C ARG A 57 22.36 -14.51 33.80
N PHE A 58 21.20 -15.14 33.96
CA PHE A 58 19.95 -14.44 34.29
C PHE A 58 19.73 -14.31 35.78
N ASP A 59 20.05 -15.35 36.55
CA ASP A 59 19.78 -15.38 38.00
C ASP A 59 21.01 -15.59 38.90
N GLY A 60 22.20 -15.71 38.31
CA GLY A 60 23.46 -15.85 39.03
C GLY A 60 23.73 -17.23 39.63
N ILE A 61 22.88 -18.24 39.40
CA ILE A 61 23.06 -19.60 39.94
C ILE A 61 23.80 -20.48 38.90
N PRO A 62 25.04 -20.94 39.17
CA PRO A 62 25.77 -21.83 38.27
C PRO A 62 25.04 -23.16 38.05
N ARG A 63 25.21 -23.75 36.87
CA ARG A 63 24.57 -25.00 36.46
C ARG A 63 24.77 -26.11 37.50
N GLU A 64 25.97 -26.25 38.05
CA GLU A 64 26.35 -27.30 39.00
C GLU A 64 25.56 -27.22 40.31
N ARG A 65 25.12 -26.00 40.69
CA ARG A 65 24.31 -25.79 41.90
C ARG A 65 22.83 -26.07 41.69
N ARG A 66 22.38 -26.23 40.43
CA ARG A 66 20.98 -26.54 40.10
C ARG A 66 20.72 -28.02 40.03
N LEU A 67 21.66 -28.78 39.48
CA LEU A 67 21.46 -30.19 39.18
C LEU A 67 21.12 -30.98 40.46
N GLY A 68 20.06 -31.78 40.38
CA GLY A 68 19.53 -32.61 41.48
C GLY A 68 18.79 -31.82 42.57
N ARG A 69 18.51 -30.52 42.38
CA ARG A 69 17.83 -29.68 43.39
C ARG A 69 16.41 -29.30 42.98
N PRO A 70 15.50 -29.00 43.95
CA PRO A 70 14.16 -28.48 43.66
C PRO A 70 14.19 -27.02 43.20
N PRO A 71 13.11 -26.50 42.55
CA PRO A 71 13.03 -25.11 42.10
C PRO A 71 13.38 -24.08 43.17
N ARG A 72 12.99 -24.33 44.44
CA ARG A 72 13.30 -23.45 45.58
C ARG A 72 14.79 -23.28 45.88
N GLU A 73 15.61 -24.25 45.50
CA GLU A 73 17.07 -24.23 45.71
C GLU A 73 17.83 -23.92 44.41
N ALA A 74 17.17 -24.06 43.26
CA ALA A 74 17.80 -24.00 41.95
C ALA A 74 17.30 -22.85 41.04
N LEU A 75 16.33 -22.04 41.48
CA LEU A 75 15.86 -20.82 40.82
C LEU A 75 15.87 -19.65 41.82
N ALA A 76 16.19 -18.44 41.35
CA ALA A 76 16.03 -17.22 42.14
C ALA A 76 14.66 -16.55 41.85
N GLY A 77 14.21 -15.70 42.78
CA GLY A 77 12.94 -14.97 42.64
C GLY A 77 11.74 -15.74 43.22
N ASP A 78 10.60 -15.70 42.53
CA ASP A 78 9.37 -16.41 42.93
C ASP A 78 9.42 -17.91 42.61
N ALA A 79 10.38 -18.62 43.21
CA ALA A 79 10.57 -20.04 42.96
C ALA A 79 9.35 -20.89 43.36
N ALA A 80 8.57 -20.45 44.36
CA ALA A 80 7.37 -21.16 44.79
C ALA A 80 6.23 -21.06 43.76
N GLY A 81 6.04 -19.88 43.16
CA GLY A 81 5.07 -19.67 42.07
C GLY A 81 5.45 -20.48 40.82
N LEU A 82 6.73 -20.48 40.43
CA LEU A 82 7.20 -21.26 39.29
C LEU A 82 7.07 -22.78 39.53
N GLU A 83 7.33 -23.26 40.75
CA GLU A 83 7.15 -24.66 41.13
C GLU A 83 5.68 -25.10 41.06
N ALA A 84 4.74 -24.23 41.43
CA ALA A 84 3.31 -24.50 41.29
C ALA A 84 2.90 -24.65 39.82
N ILE A 85 3.39 -23.77 38.95
CA ILE A 85 3.16 -23.84 37.50
C ILE A 85 3.75 -25.12 36.91
N MET A 86 4.97 -25.50 37.29
CA MET A 86 5.57 -26.76 36.82
C MET A 86 4.74 -27.99 37.20
N ARG A 87 4.17 -28.02 38.41
CA ARG A 87 3.24 -29.09 38.83
C ARG A 87 1.97 -29.10 37.99
N GLU A 88 1.38 -27.94 37.76
CA GLU A 88 0.18 -27.81 36.92
C GLU A 88 0.45 -28.31 35.50
N VAL A 89 1.59 -27.97 34.90
CA VAL A 89 1.99 -28.44 33.57
C VAL A 89 2.20 -29.95 33.55
N LEU A 90 2.82 -30.55 34.59
CA LEU A 90 2.96 -32.01 34.71
C LEU A 90 1.59 -32.72 34.77
N THR A 91 0.68 -32.21 35.60
CA THR A 91 -0.64 -32.82 35.81
C THR A 91 -1.56 -32.64 34.60
N THR A 92 -1.59 -31.46 34.00
CA THR A 92 -2.57 -31.11 32.96
C THR A 92 -2.07 -31.37 31.54
N GLY A 93 -0.75 -31.40 31.32
CA GLY A 93 -0.15 -31.45 29.99
C GLY A 93 -0.25 -30.14 29.19
N HIS A 94 -0.94 -29.12 29.70
CA HIS A 94 -1.07 -27.83 29.02
C HIS A 94 0.19 -26.99 29.22
N CYS A 95 0.71 -26.45 28.13
CA CYS A 95 1.87 -25.55 28.16
C CYS A 95 1.51 -24.22 28.86
N ALA A 96 2.36 -23.78 29.78
CA ALA A 96 2.24 -22.46 30.40
C ALA A 96 3.27 -21.51 29.76
N VAL A 97 2.82 -20.53 28.98
CA VAL A 97 3.69 -19.64 28.21
C VAL A 97 3.71 -18.24 28.84
N GLY A 98 4.84 -17.56 28.79
CA GLY A 98 4.89 -16.12 29.01
C GLY A 98 4.75 -15.68 30.47
N ARG A 99 5.17 -16.50 31.44
CA ARG A 99 5.05 -16.19 32.87
C ARG A 99 6.18 -15.29 33.34
N GLU A 100 5.84 -14.07 33.72
CA GLU A 100 6.80 -13.11 34.25
C GLU A 100 7.17 -13.43 35.70
N TYR A 101 8.46 -13.36 36.02
CA TYR A 101 8.96 -13.43 37.38
C TYR A 101 10.17 -12.51 37.58
N ARG A 102 10.37 -12.05 38.82
CA ARG A 102 11.43 -11.10 39.16
C ARG A 102 12.57 -11.78 39.87
N VAL A 103 13.79 -11.49 39.42
CA VAL A 103 15.01 -11.94 40.07
C VAL A 103 15.67 -10.77 40.81
N PRO A 104 15.92 -10.91 42.12
CA PRO A 104 16.62 -9.88 42.88
C PRO A 104 18.09 -9.75 42.42
N PRO A 105 18.71 -8.56 42.57
CA PRO A 105 20.09 -8.34 42.15
C PRO A 105 21.09 -9.21 42.92
N GLY A 106 22.11 -9.73 42.21
CA GLY A 106 23.08 -10.71 42.72
C GLY A 106 24.17 -10.14 43.64
N GLY A 107 24.08 -8.87 44.05
CA GLY A 107 24.99 -8.23 44.99
C GLY A 107 24.92 -6.71 44.99
N PRO A 108 25.59 -6.01 45.93
CA PRO A 108 25.50 -4.55 46.10
C PRO A 108 26.09 -3.70 44.96
N ARG A 109 26.63 -4.32 43.90
CA ARG A 109 27.17 -3.67 42.69
C ARG A 109 26.40 -4.02 41.40
N GLU A 110 25.40 -4.89 41.46
CA GLU A 110 24.51 -5.15 40.33
C GLU A 110 23.20 -4.38 40.52
N GLY A 111 22.75 -3.68 39.48
CA GLY A 111 21.67 -2.67 39.53
C GLY A 111 20.25 -3.20 39.80
N ALA A 112 19.25 -2.58 39.15
CA ALA A 112 17.82 -2.86 39.36
C ALA A 112 17.43 -4.36 39.20
N PRO A 113 16.36 -4.82 39.88
CA PRO A 113 15.85 -6.18 39.73
C PRO A 113 15.53 -6.52 38.27
N ARG A 114 15.83 -7.77 37.86
CA ARG A 114 15.58 -8.23 36.48
C ARG A 114 14.19 -8.84 36.38
N VAL A 115 13.49 -8.55 35.28
CA VAL A 115 12.21 -9.18 34.93
C VAL A 115 12.48 -10.22 33.85
N LEU A 116 12.17 -11.47 34.15
CA LEU A 116 12.37 -12.61 33.26
C LEU A 116 11.01 -13.18 32.86
N THR A 117 10.91 -13.73 31.65
CA THR A 117 9.74 -14.49 31.21
C THR A 117 10.09 -15.95 31.05
N ALA A 118 9.30 -16.82 31.70
CA ALA A 118 9.42 -18.27 31.64
C ALA A 118 8.24 -18.91 30.89
N SER A 119 8.55 -19.91 30.07
CA SER A 119 7.59 -20.82 29.47
C SER A 119 7.91 -22.26 29.87
N PHE A 120 6.87 -23.06 30.08
CA PHE A 120 6.96 -24.42 30.63
C PHE A 120 6.24 -25.41 29.73
N LEU A 121 6.97 -26.41 29.26
CA LEU A 121 6.47 -27.47 28.39
C LEU A 121 6.67 -28.82 29.06
N ARG A 122 5.61 -29.65 29.10
CA ARG A 122 5.73 -31.04 29.54
C ARG A 122 6.50 -31.85 28.49
N LEU A 123 7.50 -32.59 28.94
CA LEU A 123 8.22 -33.55 28.13
C LEU A 123 7.56 -34.91 28.35
N ASP A 124 7.10 -35.53 27.27
CA ASP A 124 6.46 -36.84 27.29
C ASP A 124 7.37 -37.87 26.60
N ASP A 125 7.30 -39.12 27.02
CA ASP A 125 7.94 -40.24 26.30
C ASP A 125 7.15 -40.64 25.06
N THR A 126 7.63 -41.67 24.36
CA THR A 126 6.98 -42.20 23.15
C THR A 126 5.58 -42.76 23.38
N ASP A 127 5.24 -43.07 24.63
CA ASP A 127 3.95 -43.63 25.06
C ASP A 127 3.04 -42.55 25.69
N GLY A 128 3.46 -41.28 25.69
CA GLY A 128 2.70 -40.15 26.21
C GLY A 128 2.74 -40.00 27.73
N LEU A 129 3.63 -40.72 28.42
CA LEU A 129 3.85 -40.57 29.87
C LEU A 129 4.78 -39.39 30.16
N PRO A 130 4.53 -38.61 31.22
CA PRO A 130 5.33 -37.45 31.54
C PRO A 130 6.73 -37.86 32.00
N LEU A 131 7.74 -37.43 31.25
CA LEU A 131 9.16 -37.51 31.62
C LEU A 131 9.56 -36.32 32.50
N GLY A 132 8.98 -35.13 32.30
CA GLY A 132 9.38 -33.96 33.07
C GLY A 132 8.84 -32.64 32.52
N VAL A 133 9.46 -31.53 32.91
CA VAL A 133 9.14 -30.18 32.43
C VAL A 133 10.39 -29.50 31.89
N CYS A 134 10.31 -29.01 30.66
CA CYS A 134 11.29 -28.08 30.10
C CYS A 134 10.85 -26.65 30.41
N MET A 135 11.74 -25.88 31.03
CA MET A 135 11.61 -24.46 31.30
C MET A 135 12.50 -23.68 30.33
N LEU A 136 11.90 -22.72 29.63
CA LEU A 136 12.58 -21.77 28.76
C LEU A 136 12.47 -20.37 29.36
N VAL A 137 13.61 -19.71 29.53
CA VAL A 137 13.74 -18.40 30.19
C VAL A 137 14.33 -17.38 29.23
N LEU A 138 13.71 -16.21 29.20
CA LEU A 138 14.13 -15.04 28.44
C LEU A 138 14.31 -13.84 29.38
N ASP A 139 15.40 -13.10 29.21
CA ASP A 139 15.64 -11.85 29.93
C ASP A 139 15.02 -10.69 29.16
N ILE A 140 14.01 -10.04 29.76
CA ILE A 140 13.35 -8.87 29.20
C ILE A 140 14.07 -7.63 29.73
N ARG A 141 15.31 -7.40 29.27
CA ARG A 141 15.94 -6.10 29.48
C ARG A 141 15.23 -5.08 28.58
N ASN A 142 14.59 -4.09 29.22
CA ASN A 142 13.75 -3.05 28.61
C ASN A 142 12.45 -3.57 27.97
N GLY A 143 11.58 -4.18 28.77
CA GLY A 143 10.11 -4.10 28.61
C GLY A 143 9.48 -4.38 27.24
N ARG A 144 10.08 -5.21 26.38
CA ARG A 144 9.39 -5.73 25.19
C ARG A 144 9.71 -7.20 24.98
N GLY A 145 8.85 -8.09 25.48
CA GLY A 145 8.93 -9.52 25.20
C GLY A 145 8.67 -9.83 23.72
N VAL A 146 8.84 -11.10 23.31
CA VAL A 146 8.44 -11.58 21.97
C VAL A 146 6.95 -11.28 21.70
N GLY A 147 6.11 -11.30 22.73
CA GLY A 147 4.71 -10.88 22.68
C GLY A 147 4.53 -9.39 22.39
N ASP A 148 5.29 -8.51 23.06
CA ASP A 148 5.26 -7.06 22.79
C ASP A 148 5.82 -6.73 21.41
N ARG A 149 6.84 -7.46 20.94
CA ARG A 149 7.39 -7.30 19.61
C ARG A 149 6.38 -7.68 18.53
N LEU A 150 5.68 -8.81 18.69
CA LEU A 150 4.60 -9.20 17.77
C LEU A 150 3.44 -8.20 17.81
N ALA A 151 3.08 -7.67 18.99
CA ALA A 151 2.05 -6.65 19.13
C ALA A 151 2.44 -5.34 18.42
N VAL A 152 3.66 -4.85 18.61
CA VAL A 152 4.21 -3.66 17.92
C VAL A 152 4.20 -3.86 16.41
N ILE A 153 4.65 -5.02 15.96
CA ILE A 153 4.69 -5.39 14.55
C ILE A 153 3.28 -5.44 13.96
N SER A 154 2.32 -6.02 14.70
CA SER A 154 0.90 -6.06 14.31
C SER A 154 0.30 -4.66 14.23
N GLU A 155 0.57 -3.80 15.21
CA GLU A 155 0.10 -2.42 15.24
C GLU A 155 0.71 -1.58 14.10
N ALA A 156 1.99 -1.78 13.80
CA ALA A 156 2.65 -1.17 12.66
C ALA A 156 1.94 -1.51 11.34
N GLY A 157 1.47 -2.75 11.19
CA GLY A 157 0.71 -3.18 10.02
C GLY A 157 -0.64 -2.48 9.86
N ALA A 158 -1.23 -1.98 10.94
CA ALA A 158 -2.48 -1.22 10.90
C ALA A 158 -2.27 0.28 10.70
N ARG A 159 -1.09 0.81 11.04
CA ARG A 159 -0.81 2.26 11.02
C ARG A 159 0.12 2.71 9.89
N ILE A 160 0.87 1.80 9.27
CA ILE A 160 1.83 2.12 8.20
C ILE A 160 1.31 1.58 6.87
N GLY A 161 1.27 2.45 5.86
CA GLY A 161 0.72 2.13 4.55
C GLY A 161 -0.81 2.19 4.55
N THR A 162 -1.40 3.10 5.32
CA THR A 162 -2.87 3.26 5.36
C THR A 162 -3.43 3.86 4.06
N THR A 163 -2.53 4.36 3.21
CA THR A 163 -2.85 4.97 1.92
C THR A 163 -1.91 4.48 0.82
N LEU A 164 -2.28 4.74 -0.43
CA LEU A 164 -1.44 4.51 -1.60
C LEU A 164 -0.56 5.74 -1.94
N ASP A 165 -0.20 6.54 -0.95
CA ASP A 165 0.70 7.68 -1.09
C ASP A 165 2.07 7.37 -0.47
N VAL A 166 3.13 7.59 -1.27
CA VAL A 166 4.52 7.29 -0.92
C VAL A 166 4.99 8.14 0.27
N PHE A 167 4.70 9.44 0.28
CA PHE A 167 5.18 10.37 1.30
C PHE A 167 4.42 10.16 2.60
N ARG A 168 3.10 9.95 2.52
CA ARG A 168 2.28 9.61 3.68
C ARG A 168 2.73 8.31 4.33
N THR A 169 3.00 7.25 3.55
CA THR A 169 3.51 5.98 4.09
C THR A 169 4.89 6.16 4.75
N ALA A 170 5.78 6.97 4.16
CA ALA A 170 7.08 7.27 4.75
C ALA A 170 6.95 8.07 6.05
N GLN A 171 6.02 9.02 6.11
CA GLN A 171 5.70 9.79 7.31
C GLN A 171 5.09 8.90 8.40
N GLU A 172 4.16 8.01 8.05
CA GLU A 172 3.57 7.02 8.98
C GLU A 172 4.64 6.12 9.61
N LEU A 173 5.65 5.70 8.84
CA LEU A 173 6.80 4.97 9.38
C LEU A 173 7.59 5.82 10.39
N ALA A 174 7.86 7.09 10.08
CA ALA A 174 8.58 7.99 10.97
C ALA A 174 7.80 8.22 12.27
N ASP A 175 6.52 8.58 12.16
CA ASP A 175 5.61 8.84 13.28
C ASP A 175 5.43 7.60 14.16
N PHE A 176 5.29 6.41 13.58
CA PHE A 176 5.15 5.18 14.35
C PHE A 176 6.43 4.83 15.13
N SER A 177 7.59 5.19 14.57
CA SER A 177 8.89 4.86 15.15
C SER A 177 9.30 5.78 16.31
N VAL A 178 8.62 6.92 16.48
CA VAL A 178 8.89 7.92 17.52
C VAL A 178 7.69 8.02 18.48
N PRO A 179 7.86 7.92 19.81
CA PRO A 179 9.11 7.65 20.55
C PRO A 179 9.43 6.16 20.68
N LEU A 180 8.75 5.30 19.93
CA LEU A 180 8.74 3.84 20.12
C LEU A 180 10.14 3.22 20.14
N LEU A 181 10.97 3.59 19.17
CA LEU A 181 12.29 3.01 18.90
C LEU A 181 13.40 4.06 19.00
N ALA A 182 13.12 5.28 18.54
CA ALA A 182 14.09 6.35 18.37
C ALA A 182 13.52 7.71 18.82
N ASP A 183 14.40 8.65 19.10
CA ASP A 183 14.05 10.02 19.48
C ASP A 183 13.83 10.90 18.24
N TYR A 184 14.52 10.58 17.15
CA TYR A 184 14.42 11.26 15.86
C TYR A 184 14.53 10.23 14.72
N VAL A 185 13.63 10.33 13.74
CA VAL A 185 13.58 9.44 12.57
C VAL A 185 13.43 10.23 11.28
N THR A 186 14.21 9.86 10.26
CA THR A 186 14.02 10.33 8.89
C THR A 186 13.85 9.16 7.93
N VAL A 187 13.05 9.36 6.90
CA VAL A 187 12.91 8.44 5.77
C VAL A 187 13.24 9.23 4.51
N ASP A 188 14.33 8.86 3.85
CA ASP A 188 14.83 9.54 2.67
C ASP A 188 14.75 8.58 1.47
N LEU A 189 13.92 8.93 0.49
CA LEU A 189 13.63 8.10 -0.69
C LEU A 189 14.22 8.73 -1.95
N THR A 190 14.53 7.91 -2.96
CA THR A 190 14.99 8.42 -4.25
C THR A 190 13.87 9.15 -4.99
N GLU A 191 14.23 10.17 -5.76
CA GLU A 191 13.26 10.94 -6.56
C GLU A 191 12.45 10.08 -7.53
N ALA A 192 13.04 8.99 -8.05
CA ALA A 192 12.37 8.04 -8.92
C ALA A 192 11.15 7.38 -8.24
N VAL A 193 11.23 7.06 -6.94
CA VAL A 193 10.14 6.40 -6.22
C VAL A 193 8.90 7.29 -6.13
N ARG A 194 9.08 8.61 -5.96
CA ARG A 194 7.97 9.58 -5.97
C ARG A 194 7.23 9.60 -7.31
N LEU A 195 7.95 9.45 -8.41
CA LEU A 195 7.41 9.54 -9.77
C LEU A 195 6.90 8.18 -10.31
N GLY A 196 6.87 7.13 -9.48
CA GLY A 196 6.58 5.77 -9.95
C GLY A 196 7.68 5.18 -10.84
N GLY A 197 8.85 5.83 -10.91
CA GLY A 197 10.02 5.38 -11.65
C GLY A 197 10.62 4.09 -11.07
N GLU A 198 11.60 3.54 -11.78
CA GLU A 198 12.29 2.33 -11.33
C GLU A 198 13.25 2.67 -10.18
N PRO A 199 13.10 2.01 -9.01
CA PRO A 199 14.08 2.13 -7.95
C PRO A 199 15.39 1.46 -8.35
N LEU A 200 16.42 1.67 -7.55
CA LEU A 200 17.76 1.19 -7.86
C LEU A 200 17.84 -0.32 -7.57
N GLU A 201 18.38 -1.12 -8.50
CA GLU A 201 18.65 -2.54 -8.25
C GLU A 201 19.78 -2.71 -7.21
N LEU A 202 20.83 -1.90 -7.33
CA LEU A 202 21.89 -1.61 -6.35
C LEU A 202 22.71 -0.43 -6.91
N LEU A 203 23.35 0.41 -6.09
CA LEU A 203 24.20 1.54 -6.55
C LEU A 203 25.51 1.12 -7.28
N GLY A 204 25.51 -0.01 -8.00
CA GLY A 204 26.69 -0.62 -8.61
C GLY A 204 26.72 -0.69 -10.14
N SER A 205 25.65 -0.37 -10.87
CA SER A 205 25.56 -0.71 -12.30
C SER A 205 25.07 0.39 -13.25
N ALA A 206 24.81 1.62 -12.79
CA ALA A 206 24.36 2.72 -13.65
C ALA A 206 25.19 4.00 -13.42
N ASP A 207 26.05 4.33 -14.39
CA ASP A 207 26.62 5.66 -14.71
C ASP A 207 27.25 6.54 -13.62
N GLY A 208 27.57 6.01 -12.42
CA GLY A 208 28.37 6.72 -11.42
C GLY A 208 27.72 7.99 -10.86
N ARG A 209 26.44 8.26 -11.16
CA ARG A 209 25.69 9.40 -10.62
C ARG A 209 24.95 8.99 -9.35
N VAL A 210 25.27 9.64 -8.24
CA VAL A 210 24.52 9.51 -6.99
C VAL A 210 23.09 10.01 -7.23
N PRO A 211 22.05 9.20 -6.99
CA PRO A 211 20.68 9.60 -7.19
C PRO A 211 20.27 10.66 -6.18
N THR A 212 19.40 11.58 -6.60
CA THR A 212 18.82 12.59 -5.71
C THR A 212 17.87 11.91 -4.72
N PHE A 213 18.16 12.07 -3.43
CA PHE A 213 17.27 11.67 -2.35
C PHE A 213 16.41 12.84 -1.91
N ARG A 214 15.18 12.56 -1.49
CA ARG A 214 14.26 13.55 -0.90
C ARG A 214 13.76 13.05 0.45
N ARG A 215 13.57 13.99 1.38
CA ARG A 215 12.95 13.70 2.67
C ARG A 215 11.50 13.33 2.46
N ALA A 216 11.15 12.07 2.66
CA ALA A 216 9.79 11.56 2.49
C ALA A 216 9.02 11.51 3.80
N GLY A 217 9.71 11.33 4.93
CA GLY A 217 9.11 11.37 6.27
C GLY A 217 10.11 11.84 7.32
N VAL A 218 9.61 12.52 8.35
CA VAL A 218 10.42 12.98 9.49
C VAL A 218 9.59 13.08 10.77
N ALA A 219 10.10 12.53 11.87
CA ALA A 219 9.46 12.61 13.18
C ALA A 219 10.51 12.85 14.26
N SER A 220 10.14 13.60 15.30
CA SER A 220 10.96 13.85 16.49
C SER A 220 10.11 13.86 17.74
N VAL A 221 10.72 13.52 18.88
CA VAL A 221 10.16 13.81 20.21
C VAL A 221 10.14 15.30 20.55
N LEU A 222 10.87 16.12 19.78
CA LEU A 222 10.87 17.58 19.87
C LEU A 222 9.87 18.20 18.89
N ASP A 223 9.14 19.20 19.36
CA ASP A 223 8.19 19.94 18.54
C ASP A 223 8.88 20.65 17.37
N GLY A 224 8.34 20.46 16.17
CA GLY A 224 8.80 21.14 14.95
C GLY A 224 10.06 20.57 14.30
N THR A 225 10.52 19.38 14.71
CA THR A 225 11.68 18.66 14.15
C THR A 225 12.93 19.54 13.93
N PRO A 226 13.35 20.32 14.94
CA PRO A 226 14.43 21.31 14.80
C PRO A 226 15.81 20.68 14.50
N GLU A 227 15.92 19.36 14.64
CA GLU A 227 17.07 18.55 14.25
C GLU A 227 17.19 18.38 12.73
N SER A 228 16.09 18.47 11.99
CA SER A 228 16.07 18.26 10.55
C SER A 228 16.64 19.45 9.80
N LEU A 229 17.64 19.20 8.95
CA LEU A 229 18.17 20.23 8.03
C LEU A 229 17.28 20.46 6.80
N TRP A 230 16.40 19.50 6.49
CA TRP A 230 15.56 19.50 5.30
C TRP A 230 14.10 19.31 5.69
N ALA A 231 13.21 20.06 5.05
CA ALA A 231 11.77 19.82 5.14
C ALA A 231 11.34 18.62 4.29
N THR A 232 10.18 18.04 4.58
CA THR A 232 9.57 17.00 3.73
C THR A 232 9.44 17.50 2.29
N GLY A 233 9.95 16.72 1.34
CA GLY A 233 10.02 17.02 -0.09
C GLY A 233 11.33 17.66 -0.56
N GLU A 234 12.16 18.19 0.32
CA GLU A 234 13.43 18.80 -0.07
C GLU A 234 14.50 17.76 -0.41
N ALA A 235 15.43 18.15 -1.28
CA ALA A 235 16.55 17.31 -1.69
C ALA A 235 17.57 17.19 -0.56
N VAL A 236 17.91 15.95 -0.19
CA VAL A 236 18.82 15.64 0.90
C VAL A 236 20.23 15.49 0.35
N TYR A 237 21.17 16.24 0.93
CA TYR A 237 22.59 16.07 0.64
C TYR A 237 23.14 14.83 1.36
N VAL A 238 23.71 13.91 0.58
CA VAL A 238 24.32 12.67 1.07
C VAL A 238 25.79 12.65 0.67
N PRO A 239 26.74 12.87 1.60
CA PRO A 239 28.17 12.80 1.30
C PRO A 239 28.58 11.39 0.82
N GLU A 240 29.53 11.30 -0.10
CA GLU A 240 29.92 10.00 -0.69
C GLU A 240 30.56 9.05 0.33
N ALA A 241 31.34 9.59 1.27
CA ALA A 241 31.99 8.84 2.34
C ALA A 241 31.06 8.55 3.53
N SER A 242 29.78 8.93 3.45
CA SER A 242 28.85 8.83 4.58
C SER A 242 28.37 7.39 4.82
N PRO A 243 28.00 7.05 6.07
CA PRO A 243 27.41 5.75 6.41
C PRO A 243 26.10 5.47 5.65
N PHE A 244 25.39 6.53 5.21
CA PHE A 244 24.21 6.39 4.36
C PHE A 244 24.57 5.76 3.00
N MET A 245 25.64 6.24 2.36
CA MET A 245 26.12 5.68 1.10
C MET A 245 26.64 4.25 1.26
N GLN A 246 27.25 3.92 2.40
CA GLN A 246 27.64 2.54 2.70
C GLN A 246 26.41 1.61 2.75
N VAL A 247 25.32 2.02 3.40
CA VAL A 247 24.08 1.25 3.49
C VAL A 247 23.41 1.13 2.12
N LEU A 248 23.35 2.22 1.36
CA LEU A 248 22.78 2.21 0.01
C LEU A 248 23.56 1.32 -0.96
N ARG A 249 24.90 1.29 -0.86
CA ARG A 249 25.76 0.42 -1.69
C ARG A 249 25.69 -1.05 -1.27
N SER A 250 25.69 -1.32 0.04
CA SER A 250 25.73 -2.69 0.56
C SER A 250 24.35 -3.36 0.65
N GLY A 251 23.27 -2.56 0.70
CA GLY A 251 21.92 -3.04 0.98
C GLY A 251 21.76 -3.65 2.38
N ARG A 252 22.70 -3.38 3.30
CA ARG A 252 22.71 -3.91 4.67
C ARG A 252 22.61 -2.77 5.66
N PRO A 253 21.86 -2.93 6.76
CA PRO A 253 21.76 -1.89 7.77
C PRO A 253 23.05 -1.74 8.55
N LEU A 254 23.26 -0.51 9.02
CA LEU A 254 24.42 -0.11 9.80
C LEU A 254 23.96 0.32 11.19
N LEU A 255 24.58 -0.26 12.21
CA LEU A 255 24.39 0.12 13.61
C LEU A 255 25.68 0.77 14.11
N GLN A 256 25.60 2.03 14.53
CA GLN A 256 26.65 2.74 15.24
C GLN A 256 26.16 3.03 16.67
N PRO A 257 26.47 2.15 17.64
CA PRO A 257 26.04 2.35 19.02
C PRO A 257 26.51 3.68 19.60
N ARG A 258 27.70 4.13 19.17
CA ARG A 258 28.19 5.49 19.40
C ARG A 258 28.55 6.13 18.07
N LEU A 259 27.99 7.30 17.82
CA LEU A 259 28.30 8.11 16.65
C LEU A 259 29.73 8.63 16.74
N ASP A 260 30.50 8.49 15.66
CA ASP A 260 31.84 9.05 15.56
C ASP A 260 31.76 10.51 15.08
N THR A 261 32.01 11.43 16.01
CA THR A 261 32.08 12.88 15.76
C THR A 261 33.52 13.40 15.75
N SER A 262 34.52 12.52 15.68
CA SER A 262 35.92 12.94 15.69
C SER A 262 36.32 13.64 14.38
N PRO A 263 37.30 14.57 14.43
CA PRO A 263 37.88 15.16 13.22
C PRO A 263 38.45 14.09 12.29
N GLY A 264 38.23 14.23 10.98
CA GLY A 264 38.58 13.23 9.97
C GLY A 264 37.46 12.22 9.68
N SER A 265 36.31 12.34 10.33
CA SER A 265 35.12 11.54 10.03
C SER A 265 34.39 12.08 8.80
N TRP A 266 33.37 11.35 8.34
CA TRP A 266 32.54 11.75 7.21
C TRP A 266 31.76 13.07 7.45
N LEU A 267 31.62 13.49 8.71
CA LEU A 267 30.96 14.75 9.10
C LEU A 267 31.75 15.99 8.70
N ASP A 268 33.07 15.88 8.45
CA ASP A 268 33.88 16.99 7.94
C ASP A 268 33.38 17.49 6.57
N SER A 269 32.72 16.61 5.81
CA SER A 269 32.09 16.93 4.52
C SER A 269 30.65 17.47 4.66
N ASP A 270 30.11 17.55 5.88
CA ASP A 270 28.77 18.07 6.17
C ASP A 270 28.70 18.82 7.52
N PRO A 271 29.26 20.04 7.59
CA PRO A 271 29.35 20.81 8.83
C PRO A 271 27.99 21.15 9.45
N ALA A 272 26.96 21.39 8.62
CA ALA A 272 25.61 21.70 9.09
C ALA A 272 24.99 20.51 9.85
N ARG A 273 25.24 19.27 9.38
CA ARG A 273 24.80 18.07 10.08
C ARG A 273 25.58 17.84 11.37
N ALA A 274 26.89 18.09 11.36
CA ALA A 274 27.72 18.02 12.56
C ALA A 274 27.22 18.96 13.67
N GLU A 275 26.86 20.20 13.32
CA GLU A 275 26.29 21.18 14.25
C GLU A 275 24.98 20.67 14.89
N LYS A 276 24.06 20.10 14.09
CA LYS A 276 22.81 19.52 14.62
C LYS A 276 23.04 18.33 15.55
N ILE A 277 23.97 17.45 15.19
CA ILE A 277 24.33 16.29 16.02
C ILE A 277 24.82 16.73 17.39
N ASP A 278 25.70 17.73 17.45
CA ASP A 278 26.24 18.28 18.69
C ASP A 278 25.15 19.04 19.49
N GLN A 279 24.42 19.94 18.82
CA GLN A 279 23.37 20.76 19.43
C GLN A 279 22.30 19.94 20.14
N TYR A 280 21.89 18.81 19.55
CA TYR A 280 20.82 17.96 20.08
C TYR A 280 21.34 16.71 20.78
N GLY A 281 22.64 16.55 20.97
CA GLY A 281 23.23 15.43 21.72
C GLY A 281 22.97 14.06 21.09
N MET A 282 22.91 13.99 19.76
CA MET A 282 22.70 12.74 19.03
C MET A 282 23.90 11.80 19.21
N HIS A 283 23.70 10.66 19.85
CA HIS A 283 24.81 9.80 20.26
C HIS A 283 24.77 8.39 19.67
N SER A 284 23.61 7.91 19.21
CA SER A 284 23.46 6.56 18.64
C SER A 284 22.69 6.60 17.33
N LEU A 285 23.20 5.87 16.32
CA LEU A 285 22.68 5.89 14.95
C LEU A 285 22.41 4.48 14.46
N LEU A 286 21.24 4.29 13.87
CA LEU A 286 20.85 3.08 13.15
C LEU A 286 20.30 3.47 11.78
N ILE A 287 20.87 2.93 10.72
CA ILE A 287 20.46 3.21 9.34
C ILE A 287 19.99 1.90 8.72
N VAL A 288 18.78 1.89 8.16
CA VAL A 288 18.15 0.72 7.55
C VAL A 288 17.80 1.00 6.09
N PRO A 289 18.19 0.13 5.14
CA PRO A 289 17.81 0.31 3.74
C PRO A 289 16.31 0.05 3.57
N VAL A 290 15.62 0.94 2.87
CA VAL A 290 14.22 0.77 2.48
C VAL A 290 14.20 -0.03 1.18
N ARG A 291 13.95 -1.33 1.28
CA ARG A 291 14.02 -2.26 0.16
C ARG A 291 12.80 -3.18 0.11
N ALA A 292 12.18 -3.31 -1.06
CA ALA A 292 11.11 -4.28 -1.30
C ALA A 292 11.35 -5.02 -2.61
N ARG A 293 11.09 -6.33 -2.63
CA ARG A 293 11.19 -7.18 -3.84
C ARG A 293 12.52 -7.01 -4.61
N GLY A 294 13.62 -6.82 -3.88
CA GLY A 294 14.96 -6.63 -4.45
C GLY A 294 15.31 -5.20 -4.86
N LEU A 295 14.36 -4.25 -4.84
CA LEU A 295 14.53 -2.87 -5.28
C LEU A 295 14.78 -1.93 -4.09
N LEU A 296 15.89 -1.17 -4.15
CA LEU A 296 16.27 -0.19 -3.14
C LEU A 296 15.60 1.16 -3.43
N MET A 297 14.78 1.62 -2.50
CA MET A 297 14.02 2.86 -2.62
C MET A 297 14.65 4.01 -1.83
N GLY A 298 15.44 3.73 -0.80
CA GLY A 298 15.98 4.75 0.08
C GLY A 298 16.57 4.21 1.37
N VAL A 299 16.64 5.07 2.39
CA VAL A 299 17.08 4.72 3.75
C VAL A 299 16.15 5.31 4.81
N ALA A 300 15.96 4.57 5.89
CA ALA A 300 15.37 5.04 7.12
C ALA A 300 16.49 5.21 8.15
N VAL A 301 16.55 6.37 8.79
CA VAL A 301 17.59 6.76 9.76
C VAL A 301 16.93 6.95 11.10
N PHE A 302 17.46 6.27 12.12
CA PHE A 302 16.97 6.30 13.49
C PHE A 302 18.09 6.84 14.39
N VAL A 303 17.75 7.81 15.23
CA VAL A 303 18.70 8.48 16.11
C VAL A 303 18.20 8.47 17.55
N ARG A 304 19.10 8.20 18.50
CA ARG A 304 18.88 8.44 19.93
C ARG A 304 19.72 9.62 20.39
N ALA A 305 19.09 10.45 21.20
CA ALA A 305 19.64 11.63 21.84
C ALA A 305 19.26 11.66 23.32
N GLY A 306 17.95 11.69 23.61
CA GLY A 306 17.42 11.72 24.97
C GLY A 306 17.49 10.37 25.69
N ASN A 307 17.38 9.26 24.97
CA ASN A 307 17.54 7.92 25.56
C ASN A 307 19.03 7.63 25.80
N PRO A 308 19.49 7.40 27.04
CA PRO A 308 20.92 7.17 27.32
C PRO A 308 21.43 5.80 26.85
N ALA A 309 20.54 4.84 26.56
CA ALA A 309 20.93 3.53 26.07
C ALA A 309 21.18 3.56 24.54
N PRO A 310 22.37 3.18 24.06
CA PRO A 310 22.62 3.11 22.63
C PRO A 310 21.77 2.01 21.98
N PHE A 311 21.57 2.09 20.67
CA PHE A 311 20.91 1.02 19.92
C PHE A 311 21.68 -0.30 20.04
N ASP A 312 20.95 -1.40 20.16
CA ASP A 312 21.50 -2.76 20.18
C ASP A 312 21.02 -3.62 18.99
N GLN A 313 21.37 -4.91 19.02
CA GLN A 313 20.95 -5.85 17.96
C GLN A 313 19.45 -6.14 17.96
N GLY A 314 18.78 -6.08 19.12
CA GLY A 314 17.34 -6.23 19.22
C GLY A 314 16.61 -5.06 18.57
N ASP A 315 17.07 -3.84 18.86
CA ASP A 315 16.60 -2.61 18.23
C ASP A 315 16.77 -2.66 16.70
N ARG A 316 17.95 -3.10 16.23
CA ARG A 316 18.22 -3.28 14.80
C ARG A 316 17.21 -4.22 14.15
N LEU A 317 16.98 -5.40 14.74
CA LEU A 317 16.06 -6.39 14.18
C LEU A 317 14.61 -5.85 14.15
N LEU A 318 14.21 -5.03 15.13
CA LEU A 318 12.89 -4.40 15.12
C LEU A 318 12.78 -3.33 14.03
N ALA A 319 13.80 -2.48 13.88
CA ALA A 319 13.85 -1.47 12.84
C ALA A 319 13.82 -2.09 11.43
N GLU A 320 14.60 -3.16 11.20
CA GLU A 320 14.59 -3.93 9.95
C GLU A 320 13.18 -4.43 9.61
N GLU A 321 12.44 -4.95 10.59
CA GLU A 321 11.07 -5.45 10.37
C GLU A 321 10.07 -4.32 10.08
N LEU A 322 10.12 -3.22 10.84
CA LEU A 322 9.26 -2.05 10.60
C LEU A 322 9.50 -1.45 9.20
N VAL A 323 10.77 -1.29 8.84
CA VAL A 323 11.17 -0.75 7.53
C VAL A 323 10.83 -1.71 6.40
N SER A 324 10.98 -3.03 6.60
CA SER A 324 10.59 -4.05 5.62
C SER A 324 9.09 -3.97 5.28
N ARG A 325 8.23 -3.79 6.29
CA ARG A 325 6.78 -3.62 6.11
C ARG A 325 6.45 -2.33 5.40
N ALA A 326 7.00 -1.21 5.87
CA ALA A 326 6.83 0.07 5.22
C ALA A 326 7.30 0.03 3.76
N ALA A 327 8.41 -0.65 3.48
CA ALA A 327 8.95 -0.79 2.13
C ALA A 327 7.97 -1.52 1.19
N LEU A 328 7.23 -2.52 1.66
CA LEU A 328 6.19 -3.18 0.84
C LEU A 328 5.06 -2.22 0.50
N SER A 329 4.57 -1.46 1.48
CA SER A 329 3.53 -0.45 1.27
C SER A 329 4.01 0.69 0.34
N LEU A 330 5.26 1.12 0.49
CA LEU A 330 5.91 2.09 -0.39
C LEU A 330 6.05 1.58 -1.83
N ASP A 331 6.45 0.31 -2.04
CA ASP A 331 6.50 -0.28 -3.39
C ASP A 331 5.11 -0.39 -4.01
N ASN A 332 4.08 -0.72 -3.22
CA ASN A 332 2.70 -0.75 -3.69
C ASN A 332 2.23 0.66 -4.11
N ALA A 333 2.45 1.68 -3.27
CA ALA A 333 2.13 3.08 -3.59
C ALA A 333 2.88 3.57 -4.85
N ARG A 334 4.16 3.21 -4.99
CA ARG A 334 4.98 3.53 -6.17
C ARG A 334 4.42 2.86 -7.43
N ARG A 335 4.11 1.56 -7.39
CA ARG A 335 3.55 0.83 -8.54
C ARG A 335 2.20 1.41 -8.95
N TYR A 336 1.34 1.68 -7.98
CA TYR A 336 0.06 2.35 -8.20
C TYR A 336 0.25 3.71 -8.91
N THR A 337 1.20 4.52 -8.42
CA THR A 337 1.53 5.81 -9.04
C THR A 337 2.03 5.66 -10.49
N ARG A 338 2.86 4.65 -10.77
CA ARG A 338 3.37 4.35 -12.13
C ARG A 338 2.24 3.97 -13.08
N GLU A 339 1.42 3.01 -12.67
CA GLU A 339 0.29 2.51 -13.46
C GLU A 339 -0.71 3.62 -13.73
N ARG A 340 -1.04 4.41 -12.70
CA ARG A 340 -1.90 5.58 -12.82
C ARG A 340 -1.37 6.61 -13.80
N THR A 341 -0.08 6.95 -13.70
CA THR A 341 0.57 7.92 -14.59
C THR A 341 0.56 7.44 -16.04
N ALA A 342 0.79 6.14 -16.27
CA ALA A 342 0.72 5.53 -17.58
C ALA A 342 -0.72 5.57 -18.14
N ALA A 343 -1.72 5.23 -17.33
CA ALA A 343 -3.13 5.28 -17.71
C ALA A 343 -3.57 6.70 -18.13
N LEU A 344 -3.25 7.71 -17.31
CA LEU A 344 -3.60 9.10 -17.59
C LEU A 344 -2.88 9.62 -18.84
N THR A 345 -1.64 9.20 -19.06
CA THR A 345 -0.88 9.56 -20.26
C THR A 345 -1.50 8.94 -21.52
N LEU A 346 -1.89 7.67 -21.45
CA LEU A 346 -2.57 6.97 -22.54
C LEU A 346 -3.91 7.64 -22.85
N GLN A 347 -4.75 7.85 -21.84
CA GLN A 347 -6.07 8.49 -22.01
C GLN A 347 -5.96 9.89 -22.65
N ARG A 348 -5.08 10.75 -22.12
CA ARG A 348 -4.83 12.10 -22.69
C ARG A 348 -4.32 12.07 -24.13
N SER A 349 -3.63 11.00 -24.52
CA SER A 349 -3.17 10.82 -25.91
C SER A 349 -4.28 10.36 -26.84
N LEU A 350 -5.29 9.68 -26.30
CA LEU A 350 -6.41 9.11 -27.05
C LEU A 350 -7.61 10.05 -27.17
N LEU A 351 -7.83 10.97 -26.23
CA LEU A 351 -8.90 11.96 -26.30
C LEU A 351 -8.58 13.08 -27.31
N PRO A 352 -9.60 13.63 -28.00
CA PRO A 352 -9.41 14.80 -28.86
C PRO A 352 -8.88 16.00 -28.08
N ARG A 353 -7.77 16.62 -28.54
CA ARG A 353 -7.26 17.87 -27.93
C ARG A 353 -8.14 19.09 -28.20
N ARG A 354 -8.86 19.05 -29.31
CA ARG A 354 -9.83 20.05 -29.77
C ARG A 354 -10.93 19.35 -30.53
N VAL A 355 -12.15 19.83 -30.36
CA VAL A 355 -13.32 19.41 -31.14
C VAL A 355 -13.62 20.46 -32.21
N HIS A 356 -14.03 20.00 -33.40
CA HIS A 356 -14.35 20.86 -34.52
C HIS A 356 -15.65 20.38 -35.16
N GLY A 357 -16.68 21.21 -35.13
CA GLY A 357 -17.99 20.94 -35.75
C GLY A 357 -18.07 21.35 -37.22
N GLY A 358 -16.95 21.72 -37.84
CA GLY A 358 -16.92 22.27 -39.20
C GLY A 358 -17.61 23.63 -39.29
N ASP A 359 -18.20 23.92 -40.45
CA ASP A 359 -18.96 25.15 -40.70
C ASP A 359 -20.45 25.04 -40.29
N THR A 360 -20.86 23.88 -39.80
CA THR A 360 -22.28 23.53 -39.55
C THR A 360 -22.65 23.56 -38.07
N LEU A 361 -21.68 23.30 -37.18
CA LEU A 361 -21.87 23.27 -35.73
C LEU A 361 -20.79 24.04 -34.99
N GLN A 362 -21.20 24.87 -34.04
CA GLN A 362 -20.34 25.30 -32.94
C GLN A 362 -20.31 24.17 -31.89
N VAL A 363 -19.13 23.76 -31.43
CA VAL A 363 -18.98 22.66 -30.45
C VAL A 363 -18.06 23.04 -29.31
N ALA A 364 -18.35 22.54 -28.11
CA ALA A 364 -17.49 22.60 -26.94
C ALA A 364 -17.56 21.28 -26.18
N ALA A 365 -16.44 20.82 -25.63
CA ALA A 365 -16.37 19.58 -24.87
C ALA A 365 -15.57 19.79 -23.59
N HIS A 366 -16.14 19.39 -22.46
CA HIS A 366 -15.51 19.40 -21.16
C HIS A 366 -15.40 17.97 -20.63
N TYR A 367 -14.19 17.61 -20.21
CA TYR A 367 -13.90 16.37 -19.52
C TYR A 367 -13.30 16.69 -18.16
N LEU A 368 -13.94 16.19 -17.10
CA LEU A 368 -13.51 16.35 -15.71
C LEU A 368 -13.37 14.95 -15.10
N PRO A 369 -12.14 14.49 -14.82
CA PRO A 369 -11.93 13.16 -14.27
C PRO A 369 -12.50 13.02 -12.85
N ALA A 370 -12.99 11.82 -12.52
CA ALA A 370 -13.34 11.41 -11.16
C ALA A 370 -12.14 11.59 -10.25
N ASP A 371 -12.27 12.40 -9.19
CA ASP A 371 -11.24 12.77 -8.20
C ASP A 371 -9.79 12.85 -8.73
N ALA A 372 -9.09 13.97 -8.53
CA ALA A 372 -7.69 14.11 -8.95
C ALA A 372 -6.72 13.10 -8.26
N GLU A 373 -7.21 12.23 -7.38
CA GLU A 373 -6.53 11.10 -6.74
C GLU A 373 -6.82 9.71 -7.35
N TYR A 374 -7.86 9.53 -8.17
CA TYR A 374 -8.23 8.25 -8.77
C TYR A 374 -7.78 8.10 -10.25
N SER A 375 -7.79 6.86 -10.72
CA SER A 375 -7.18 6.37 -11.96
C SER A 375 -7.75 7.04 -13.23
N ALA A 376 -7.14 6.84 -14.41
CA ALA A 376 -7.73 7.32 -15.67
C ALA A 376 -9.07 6.62 -15.93
N GLY A 377 -10.16 7.34 -16.18
CA GLY A 377 -11.46 6.69 -16.38
C GLY A 377 -11.76 6.30 -17.83
N GLY A 378 -12.95 5.74 -18.01
CA GLY A 378 -13.42 5.11 -19.24
C GLY A 378 -14.09 6.05 -20.22
N ASP A 379 -14.50 7.23 -19.76
CA ASP A 379 -15.22 8.25 -20.50
C ASP A 379 -14.47 8.74 -21.75
N TRP A 380 -15.21 8.93 -22.85
CA TRP A 380 -14.71 9.59 -24.04
C TRP A 380 -15.77 10.36 -24.80
N PHE A 381 -15.28 11.25 -25.66
CA PHE A 381 -16.09 11.96 -26.64
C PHE A 381 -15.33 12.09 -27.97
N ASP A 382 -16.08 12.30 -29.05
CA ASP A 382 -15.51 12.66 -30.34
C ASP A 382 -16.48 13.49 -31.17
N VAL A 383 -15.91 14.33 -32.04
CA VAL A 383 -16.65 15.12 -33.03
C VAL A 383 -15.88 15.07 -34.33
N PHE A 384 -16.53 14.59 -35.39
CA PHE A 384 -15.88 14.48 -36.70
C PHE A 384 -16.90 14.59 -37.84
N GLY A 385 -16.42 15.07 -39.00
CA GLY A 385 -17.24 15.21 -40.20
C GLY A 385 -17.51 13.87 -40.88
N LEU A 386 -18.67 13.78 -41.53
CA LEU A 386 -19.11 12.64 -42.33
C LEU A 386 -19.34 13.05 -43.79
N PRO A 387 -19.47 12.08 -44.72
CA PRO A 387 -19.87 12.37 -46.09
C PRO A 387 -21.18 13.19 -46.16
N GLY A 388 -21.23 14.13 -47.10
CA GLY A 388 -22.41 14.99 -47.29
C GLY A 388 -22.49 16.20 -46.35
N GLY A 389 -21.40 16.57 -45.67
CA GLY A 389 -21.37 17.73 -44.77
C GLY A 389 -22.07 17.50 -43.43
N ARG A 390 -22.44 16.25 -43.13
CA ARG A 390 -22.97 15.81 -41.83
C ARG A 390 -21.87 15.79 -40.78
N THR A 391 -22.26 15.82 -39.51
CA THR A 391 -21.32 15.79 -38.38
C THR A 391 -21.74 14.73 -37.37
N ALA A 392 -20.80 13.86 -37.00
CA ALA A 392 -20.98 12.88 -35.94
C ALA A 392 -20.61 13.50 -34.58
N LEU A 393 -21.43 13.21 -33.57
CA LEU A 393 -21.23 13.54 -32.16
C LEU A 393 -21.28 12.24 -31.37
N VAL A 394 -20.29 12.02 -30.51
CA VAL A 394 -20.14 10.77 -29.75
C VAL A 394 -19.79 11.09 -28.32
N VAL A 395 -20.47 10.44 -27.39
CA VAL A 395 -20.04 10.29 -25.99
C VAL A 395 -20.23 8.83 -25.60
N GLY A 396 -19.31 8.29 -24.82
CA GLY A 396 -19.48 6.97 -24.24
C GLY A 396 -18.65 6.82 -22.99
N ASP A 397 -18.96 5.76 -22.25
CA ASP A 397 -18.32 5.40 -21.01
C ASP A 397 -18.00 3.91 -20.95
N VAL A 398 -16.74 3.59 -20.68
CA VAL A 398 -16.22 2.24 -20.55
C VAL A 398 -16.20 1.85 -19.08
N VAL A 399 -16.83 0.71 -18.76
CA VAL A 399 -16.85 0.20 -17.39
C VAL A 399 -15.43 -0.01 -16.85
N GLY A 400 -15.16 0.59 -15.69
CA GLY A 400 -13.91 0.44 -14.95
C GLY A 400 -12.95 1.63 -15.14
N HIS A 401 -11.71 1.45 -14.71
CA HIS A 401 -10.72 2.52 -14.68
C HIS A 401 -9.30 1.98 -14.86
N GLY A 402 -8.35 2.86 -15.21
CA GLY A 402 -6.94 2.55 -15.42
C GLY A 402 -6.57 2.25 -16.87
N ILE A 403 -5.44 1.58 -17.05
CA ILE A 403 -4.85 1.37 -18.38
C ILE A 403 -5.79 0.56 -19.28
N ALA A 404 -6.46 -0.46 -18.72
CA ALA A 404 -7.38 -1.31 -19.47
C ALA A 404 -8.60 -0.53 -20.00
N ALA A 405 -9.21 0.32 -19.17
CA ALA A 405 -10.34 1.17 -19.55
C ALA A 405 -9.93 2.19 -20.63
N ALA A 406 -8.81 2.89 -20.42
CA ALA A 406 -8.27 3.84 -21.40
C ALA A 406 -7.95 3.16 -22.76
N ALA A 407 -7.43 1.93 -22.74
CA ALA A 407 -7.16 1.16 -23.96
C ALA A 407 -8.45 0.71 -24.68
N ALA A 408 -9.45 0.23 -23.93
CA ALA A 408 -10.75 -0.15 -24.48
C ALA A 408 -11.46 1.06 -25.11
N MET A 409 -11.47 2.20 -24.42
CA MET A 409 -11.96 3.48 -24.93
C MET A 409 -11.31 3.86 -26.26
N GLY A 410 -9.97 3.82 -26.35
CA GLY A 410 -9.24 4.12 -27.58
C GLY A 410 -9.58 3.18 -28.75
N ARG A 411 -9.76 1.88 -28.46
CA ARG A 411 -10.19 0.88 -29.44
C ARG A 411 -11.60 1.18 -29.96
N LEU A 412 -12.56 1.43 -29.07
CA LEU A 412 -13.93 1.76 -29.43
C LEU A 412 -14.03 3.05 -30.24
N ARG A 413 -13.35 4.12 -29.81
CA ARG A 413 -13.28 5.38 -30.54
C ARG A 413 -12.75 5.20 -31.97
N THR A 414 -11.71 4.38 -32.15
CA THR A 414 -11.15 4.07 -33.47
C THR A 414 -12.12 3.24 -34.32
N ALA A 415 -12.79 2.26 -33.71
CA ALA A 415 -13.82 1.45 -34.37
C ALA A 415 -14.99 2.31 -34.85
N ILE A 416 -15.48 3.24 -34.01
CA ILE A 416 -16.56 4.18 -34.36
C ILE A 416 -16.18 5.00 -35.59
N ARG A 417 -14.98 5.61 -35.62
CA ARG A 417 -14.52 6.37 -36.79
C ARG A 417 -14.51 5.52 -38.07
N THR A 418 -14.00 4.30 -37.95
CA THR A 418 -13.90 3.37 -39.09
C THR A 418 -15.27 2.93 -39.60
N LEU A 419 -16.22 2.68 -38.69
CA LEU A 419 -17.60 2.32 -39.03
C LEU A 419 -18.38 3.51 -39.59
N ALA A 420 -18.10 4.72 -39.10
CA ALA A 420 -18.74 5.94 -39.57
C ALA A 420 -18.33 6.33 -40.99
N ASP A 421 -17.11 6.02 -41.42
CA ASP A 421 -16.65 6.18 -42.80
C ASP A 421 -17.44 5.32 -43.80
N LEU A 422 -18.11 4.26 -43.32
CA LEU A 422 -18.97 3.38 -44.13
C LEU A 422 -20.42 3.87 -44.23
N ASP A 423 -20.73 5.04 -43.67
CA ASP A 423 -22.02 5.73 -43.75
C ASP A 423 -23.22 4.91 -43.26
N PHE A 424 -23.03 4.14 -42.17
CA PHE A 424 -24.13 3.43 -41.51
C PHE A 424 -25.07 4.38 -40.77
N SER A 425 -26.33 3.96 -40.63
CA SER A 425 -27.28 4.61 -39.71
C SER A 425 -26.76 4.50 -38.26
N PRO A 426 -27.14 5.41 -37.34
CA PRO A 426 -26.73 5.32 -35.94
C PRO A 426 -27.00 3.96 -35.29
N ALA A 427 -28.17 3.37 -35.54
CA ALA A 427 -28.54 2.04 -35.04
C ALA A 427 -27.64 0.93 -35.60
N ASP A 428 -27.39 0.93 -36.92
CA ASP A 428 -26.54 -0.08 -37.56
C ASP A 428 -25.08 0.04 -37.12
N LEU A 429 -24.60 1.27 -36.89
CA LEU A 429 -23.27 1.52 -36.37
C LEU A 429 -23.11 0.95 -34.97
N LEU A 430 -24.05 1.23 -34.05
CA LEU A 430 -24.02 0.68 -32.69
C LEU A 430 -24.14 -0.85 -32.70
N ALA A 431 -24.97 -1.42 -33.58
CA ALA A 431 -25.11 -2.87 -33.72
C ALA A 431 -23.80 -3.55 -34.18
N ARG A 432 -23.03 -2.89 -35.05
CA ARG A 432 -21.71 -3.37 -35.48
C ARG A 432 -20.66 -3.16 -34.40
N LEU A 433 -20.70 -2.02 -33.71
CA LEU A 433 -19.80 -1.70 -32.61
C LEU A 433 -19.98 -2.70 -31.46
N ASP A 434 -21.20 -3.07 -31.11
CA ASP A 434 -21.53 -4.09 -30.12
C ASP A 434 -20.86 -5.44 -30.48
N ARG A 435 -21.02 -5.91 -31.72
CA ARG A 435 -20.32 -7.11 -32.20
C ARG A 435 -18.80 -6.97 -32.12
N THR A 436 -18.23 -5.84 -32.53
CA THR A 436 -16.79 -5.59 -32.43
C THR A 436 -16.32 -5.62 -30.97
N SER A 437 -17.09 -5.05 -30.04
CA SER A 437 -16.75 -5.03 -28.61
C SER A 437 -16.70 -6.44 -27.99
N VAL A 438 -17.60 -7.34 -28.41
CA VAL A 438 -17.59 -8.75 -28.02
C VAL A 438 -16.30 -9.44 -28.49
N HIS A 439 -15.90 -9.22 -29.74
CA HIS A 439 -14.67 -9.82 -30.29
C HIS A 439 -13.41 -9.26 -29.61
N LEU A 440 -13.34 -7.95 -29.41
CA LEU A 440 -12.21 -7.29 -28.72
C LEU A 440 -12.04 -7.74 -27.26
N SER A 441 -13.11 -8.25 -26.64
CA SER A 441 -13.10 -8.78 -25.28
C SER A 441 -12.76 -10.27 -25.21
N ALA A 442 -12.94 -11.02 -26.32
CA ALA A 442 -12.62 -12.45 -26.39
C ALA A 442 -11.12 -12.72 -26.62
N ASP A 443 -10.39 -11.80 -27.25
CA ASP A 443 -8.94 -11.94 -27.49
C ASP A 443 -8.05 -11.68 -26.26
N ASN A 444 -8.62 -11.19 -25.14
CA ASN A 444 -7.89 -10.98 -23.87
C ASN A 444 -8.10 -12.19 -22.93
N ASP A 445 -7.51 -13.34 -23.27
CA ASP A 445 -7.37 -14.49 -22.38
C ASP A 445 -6.27 -14.16 -21.35
N GLU A 446 -6.62 -13.74 -20.12
CA GLU A 446 -5.89 -14.13 -18.88
C GLU A 446 -6.44 -13.62 -17.53
N SER A 447 -7.51 -12.81 -17.44
CA SER A 447 -8.15 -12.58 -16.12
C SER A 447 -9.63 -12.19 -16.19
N GLU A 448 -10.44 -12.68 -15.24
CA GLU A 448 -11.86 -12.31 -15.08
C GLU A 448 -12.09 -10.79 -14.93
N THR A 449 -11.04 -10.06 -14.56
CA THR A 449 -10.97 -8.60 -14.41
C THR A 449 -10.83 -7.80 -15.72
N GLU A 450 -10.54 -8.43 -16.86
CA GLU A 450 -10.26 -7.75 -18.14
C GLU A 450 -11.42 -7.79 -19.15
N ARG A 451 -12.65 -8.03 -18.70
CA ARG A 451 -13.89 -7.85 -19.50
C ARG A 451 -14.26 -6.37 -19.70
N GLY A 452 -13.28 -5.48 -19.79
CA GLY A 452 -13.47 -4.02 -19.70
C GLY A 452 -14.36 -3.39 -20.76
N THR A 453 -14.71 -4.07 -21.86
CA THR A 453 -15.60 -3.52 -22.89
C THR A 453 -17.07 -3.91 -22.69
N ILE A 454 -17.37 -4.96 -21.90
CA ILE A 454 -18.74 -5.41 -21.68
C ILE A 454 -19.42 -4.47 -20.70
N GLY A 455 -20.60 -3.96 -21.07
CA GLY A 455 -21.32 -2.97 -20.27
C GLY A 455 -21.01 -1.52 -20.62
N THR A 456 -20.19 -1.27 -21.65
CA THR A 456 -19.87 0.08 -22.12
C THR A 456 -21.13 0.80 -22.60
N THR A 457 -21.35 2.03 -22.16
CA THR A 457 -22.44 2.86 -22.67
C THR A 457 -21.98 3.77 -23.81
N CYS A 458 -22.84 4.07 -24.77
CA CYS A 458 -22.51 4.97 -25.88
C CYS A 458 -23.75 5.67 -26.42
N VAL A 459 -23.63 6.96 -26.71
CA VAL A 459 -24.55 7.70 -27.59
C VAL A 459 -23.82 8.05 -28.88
N TYR A 460 -24.48 7.79 -30.00
CA TYR A 460 -24.01 8.18 -31.33
C TYR A 460 -25.08 9.01 -32.03
N ALA A 461 -24.73 10.25 -32.38
CA ALA A 461 -25.63 11.21 -32.99
C ALA A 461 -25.04 11.76 -34.30
N VAL A 462 -25.86 11.92 -35.32
CA VAL A 462 -25.47 12.47 -36.63
C VAL A 462 -26.35 13.65 -36.98
N TYR A 463 -25.75 14.83 -37.07
CA TYR A 463 -26.42 16.04 -37.52
C TYR A 463 -26.35 16.19 -39.03
N ASP A 464 -27.50 16.42 -39.67
CA ASP A 464 -27.62 16.79 -41.07
C ASP A 464 -28.01 18.27 -41.21
N PRO A 465 -27.10 19.13 -41.70
CA PRO A 465 -27.37 20.56 -41.85
C PRO A 465 -28.41 20.86 -42.95
N THR A 466 -28.59 19.96 -43.92
CA THR A 466 -29.54 20.12 -45.03
C THR A 466 -30.96 19.87 -44.54
N ALA A 467 -31.15 18.77 -43.81
CA ALA A 467 -32.45 18.41 -43.23
C ALA A 467 -32.75 19.18 -41.94
N ARG A 468 -31.73 19.73 -41.26
CA ARG A 468 -31.79 20.33 -39.92
C ARG A 468 -32.32 19.35 -38.87
N THR A 469 -31.88 18.10 -39.00
CA THR A 469 -32.25 17.01 -38.10
C THR A 469 -31.02 16.33 -37.53
N CYS A 470 -31.18 15.68 -36.38
CA CYS A 470 -30.16 14.88 -35.73
C CYS A 470 -30.68 13.46 -35.52
N ALA A 471 -30.07 12.48 -36.19
CA ALA A 471 -30.38 11.06 -35.97
C ALA A 471 -29.55 10.54 -34.80
N VAL A 472 -30.19 9.98 -33.78
CA VAL A 472 -29.55 9.55 -32.52
C VAL A 472 -29.88 8.10 -32.22
N ALA A 473 -28.90 7.33 -31.77
CA ALA A 473 -29.10 6.01 -31.16
C ALA A 473 -28.33 5.92 -29.83
N LEU A 474 -28.89 5.16 -28.89
CA LEU A 474 -28.33 4.93 -27.55
C LEU A 474 -27.98 3.46 -27.36
N ALA A 475 -26.87 3.20 -26.68
CA ALA A 475 -26.49 1.91 -26.13
C ALA A 475 -26.32 2.05 -24.61
N GLY A 476 -27.41 1.93 -23.87
CA GLY A 476 -27.45 2.03 -22.41
C GLY A 476 -27.05 3.40 -21.82
N HIS A 477 -26.87 4.41 -22.67
CA HIS A 477 -26.36 5.73 -22.28
C HIS A 477 -27.50 6.68 -21.87
N PRO A 478 -27.27 7.66 -20.97
CA PRO A 478 -28.26 8.68 -20.64
C PRO A 478 -28.77 9.42 -21.88
N PRO A 479 -30.06 9.81 -21.93
CA PRO A 479 -30.61 10.50 -23.08
C PRO A 479 -30.01 11.91 -23.22
N PRO A 480 -29.72 12.39 -24.44
CA PRO A 480 -29.27 13.76 -24.67
C PRO A 480 -30.30 14.80 -24.23
N VAL A 481 -29.84 16.04 -24.00
CA VAL A 481 -30.74 17.19 -23.81
C VAL A 481 -30.80 18.01 -25.08
N VAL A 482 -32.00 18.36 -25.54
CA VAL A 482 -32.20 19.29 -26.66
C VAL A 482 -32.77 20.59 -26.15
N ALA A 483 -32.09 21.70 -26.47
CA ALA A 483 -32.59 23.05 -26.23
C ALA A 483 -32.91 23.73 -27.56
N HIS A 484 -34.18 24.07 -27.75
CA HIS A 484 -34.68 24.75 -28.92
C HIS A 484 -34.51 26.27 -28.82
N PRO A 485 -34.43 26.99 -29.96
CA PRO A 485 -34.30 28.45 -29.98
C PRO A 485 -35.46 29.20 -29.31
N ASP A 486 -36.64 28.58 -29.23
CA ASP A 486 -37.85 29.14 -28.61
C ASP A 486 -37.83 29.10 -27.08
N GLY A 487 -36.80 28.49 -26.49
CA GLY A 487 -36.66 28.38 -25.04
C GLY A 487 -37.17 27.06 -24.46
N HIS A 488 -37.61 26.11 -25.27
CA HIS A 488 -37.93 24.76 -24.81
C HIS A 488 -36.64 23.94 -24.58
N VAL A 489 -36.50 23.29 -23.42
CA VAL A 489 -35.41 22.35 -23.14
C VAL A 489 -36.03 21.05 -22.66
N ALA A 490 -35.76 19.96 -23.37
CA ALA A 490 -36.35 18.65 -23.08
C ALA A 490 -35.39 17.51 -23.35
N PHE A 491 -35.65 16.39 -22.69
CA PHE A 491 -35.08 15.09 -23.01
C PHE A 491 -36.02 14.42 -24.01
N PRO A 492 -35.56 14.11 -25.24
CA PRO A 492 -36.37 13.41 -26.22
C PRO A 492 -36.61 11.97 -25.78
N GLU A 493 -37.77 11.42 -26.13
CA GLU A 493 -38.06 10.00 -25.91
C GLU A 493 -37.25 9.15 -26.91
N LEU A 494 -36.28 8.41 -26.38
CA LEU A 494 -35.36 7.57 -27.14
C LEU A 494 -35.34 6.15 -26.55
N PRO A 495 -35.37 5.10 -27.38
CA PRO A 495 -35.09 3.75 -26.90
C PRO A 495 -33.66 3.70 -26.33
N PRO A 496 -33.47 3.32 -25.06
CA PRO A 496 -32.15 3.40 -24.41
C PRO A 496 -31.13 2.42 -24.99
N GLY A 497 -31.59 1.34 -25.63
CA GLY A 497 -30.74 0.24 -26.08
C GLY A 497 -30.06 -0.50 -24.91
N THR A 498 -29.39 -1.61 -25.20
CA THR A 498 -28.56 -2.29 -24.21
C THR A 498 -27.12 -1.79 -24.27
N PRO A 499 -26.38 -1.73 -23.15
CA PRO A 499 -24.96 -1.43 -23.20
C PRO A 499 -24.21 -2.39 -24.15
N LEU A 500 -23.11 -1.91 -24.74
CA LEU A 500 -22.30 -2.67 -25.68
C LEU A 500 -21.68 -3.91 -25.00
N GLY A 501 -21.50 -4.97 -25.76
CA GLY A 501 -20.86 -6.22 -25.33
C GLY A 501 -21.83 -7.27 -24.80
N TYR A 502 -23.12 -6.93 -24.60
CA TYR A 502 -24.14 -7.90 -24.22
C TYR A 502 -24.73 -8.66 -25.41
N GLY A 503 -24.53 -8.20 -26.66
CA GLY A 503 -25.04 -8.90 -27.85
C GLY A 503 -26.56 -8.85 -28.01
N MET A 504 -27.23 -7.97 -27.24
CA MET A 504 -28.69 -7.89 -27.15
C MET A 504 -29.22 -6.79 -28.09
N LEU A 505 -29.38 -7.17 -29.37
CA LEU A 505 -29.96 -6.36 -30.43
C LEU A 505 -31.50 -6.38 -30.40
N PRO A 506 -32.20 -5.39 -30.99
CA PRO A 506 -31.69 -4.29 -31.83
C PRO A 506 -31.45 -2.97 -31.09
N TYR A 507 -30.62 -2.11 -31.71
CA TYR A 507 -30.57 -0.68 -31.44
C TYR A 507 -31.54 0.05 -32.36
N GLU A 508 -32.10 1.17 -31.91
CA GLU A 508 -33.05 1.97 -32.68
C GLU A 508 -32.56 3.41 -32.82
N SER A 509 -32.82 4.01 -33.99
CA SER A 509 -32.50 5.41 -34.26
C SER A 509 -33.75 6.26 -34.22
N THR A 510 -33.68 7.38 -33.52
CA THR A 510 -34.72 8.41 -33.53
C THR A 510 -34.18 9.65 -34.22
N VAL A 511 -35.00 10.27 -35.07
CA VAL A 511 -34.67 11.53 -35.72
C VAL A 511 -35.26 12.67 -34.92
N LEU A 512 -34.42 13.60 -34.50
CA LEU A 512 -34.76 14.77 -33.72
C LEU A 512 -34.70 16.02 -34.60
N ASP A 513 -35.65 16.93 -34.45
CA ASP A 513 -35.57 18.24 -35.08
C ASP A 513 -34.54 19.11 -34.34
N LEU A 514 -33.54 19.61 -35.08
CA LEU A 514 -32.51 20.48 -34.53
C LEU A 514 -32.34 21.71 -35.44
N PRO A 515 -33.29 22.67 -35.37
CA PRO A 515 -33.30 23.86 -36.21
C PRO A 515 -32.09 24.76 -35.92
N ALA A 516 -31.86 25.76 -36.77
CA ALA A 516 -30.80 26.77 -36.58
C ALA A 516 -30.89 27.45 -35.20
N GLY A 517 -29.74 27.58 -34.52
CA GLY A 517 -29.65 28.06 -33.14
C GLY A 517 -30.04 27.03 -32.07
N GLY A 518 -30.46 25.83 -32.47
CA GLY A 518 -30.73 24.71 -31.58
C GLY A 518 -29.44 24.14 -30.98
N LEU A 519 -29.55 23.60 -29.76
CA LEU A 519 -28.43 23.03 -29.02
C LEU A 519 -28.75 21.59 -28.62
N ILE A 520 -27.80 20.67 -28.80
CA ILE A 520 -27.84 19.32 -28.25
C ILE A 520 -26.68 19.15 -27.26
N ALA A 521 -26.96 18.51 -26.11
CA ALA A 521 -26.00 18.17 -25.08
C ALA A 521 -25.93 16.65 -24.92
N LEU A 522 -24.74 16.08 -25.11
CA LEU A 522 -24.42 14.68 -24.81
C LEU A 522 -23.55 14.66 -23.55
N TYR A 523 -23.77 13.72 -22.64
CA TYR A 523 -23.06 13.70 -21.37
C TYR A 523 -22.99 12.30 -20.76
N SER A 524 -21.94 12.01 -20.00
CA SER A 524 -21.83 10.77 -19.22
C SER A 524 -22.64 10.82 -17.94
N ASP A 525 -22.89 9.65 -17.36
CA ASP A 525 -23.65 9.49 -16.12
C ASP A 525 -23.04 10.24 -14.94
N GLY A 526 -21.71 10.42 -14.87
CA GLY A 526 -21.05 11.21 -13.84
C GLY A 526 -21.53 12.66 -13.75
N LEU A 527 -22.16 13.21 -14.80
CA LEU A 527 -22.79 14.53 -14.76
C LEU A 527 -24.13 14.54 -13.99
N VAL A 528 -24.84 13.41 -13.93
CA VAL A 528 -26.23 13.32 -13.46
C VAL A 528 -26.43 12.35 -12.29
N GLU A 529 -25.63 11.31 -12.16
CA GLU A 529 -25.74 10.30 -11.11
C GLU A 529 -25.02 10.70 -9.81
N ASP A 530 -25.68 10.49 -8.67
CA ASP A 530 -25.11 10.57 -7.33
C ASP A 530 -25.71 9.42 -6.49
N ARG A 531 -24.90 8.67 -5.73
CA ARG A 531 -25.39 7.57 -4.86
C ARG A 531 -26.50 7.97 -3.88
N ARG A 532 -26.65 9.27 -3.60
CA ARG A 532 -27.62 9.82 -2.63
C ARG A 532 -28.82 10.48 -3.30
N GLN A 533 -28.84 10.60 -4.62
CA GLN A 533 -29.91 11.28 -5.35
C GLN A 533 -30.37 10.43 -6.53
N ASP A 534 -31.63 10.57 -6.90
CA ASP A 534 -32.15 9.96 -8.11
C ASP A 534 -31.52 10.63 -9.35
N ILE A 535 -31.29 9.86 -10.41
CA ILE A 535 -30.72 10.36 -11.67
C ILE A 535 -31.57 11.48 -12.27
N ASP A 536 -32.90 11.41 -12.10
CA ASP A 536 -33.84 12.42 -12.55
C ASP A 536 -33.55 13.81 -11.96
N VAL A 537 -33.05 13.87 -10.73
CA VAL A 537 -32.68 15.13 -10.07
C VAL A 537 -31.45 15.75 -10.75
N GLY A 538 -30.47 14.92 -11.11
CA GLY A 538 -29.29 15.36 -11.85
C GLY A 538 -29.63 15.81 -13.27
N MET A 539 -30.49 15.07 -13.96
CA MET A 539 -30.99 15.45 -15.28
C MET A 539 -31.73 16.79 -15.25
N GLU A 540 -32.63 16.98 -14.28
CA GLU A 540 -33.37 18.23 -14.14
C GLU A 540 -32.45 19.43 -13.89
N ARG A 541 -31.40 19.24 -13.08
CA ARG A 541 -30.37 20.25 -12.85
C ARG A 541 -29.64 20.64 -14.16
N VAL A 542 -29.28 19.68 -15.00
CA VAL A 542 -28.66 19.94 -16.31
C VAL A 542 -29.64 20.70 -17.20
N ARG A 543 -30.91 20.30 -17.24
CA ARG A 543 -31.99 20.98 -18.00
C ARG A 543 -32.13 22.45 -17.59
N GLU A 544 -32.16 22.72 -16.28
CA GLU A 544 -32.25 24.08 -15.74
C GLU A 544 -30.99 24.91 -16.04
N ALA A 545 -29.80 24.32 -15.97
CA ALA A 545 -28.55 24.98 -16.30
C ALA A 545 -28.52 25.42 -17.77
N LEU A 546 -28.88 24.51 -18.69
CA LEU A 546 -28.97 24.82 -20.13
C LEU A 546 -30.05 25.87 -20.42
N ALA A 547 -31.19 25.82 -19.73
CA ALA A 547 -32.25 26.81 -19.90
C ALA A 547 -31.83 28.23 -19.47
N ARG A 548 -31.03 28.35 -18.40
CA ARG A 548 -30.48 29.64 -17.91
C ARG A 548 -29.34 30.14 -18.79
N GLY A 549 -28.43 29.26 -19.18
CA GLY A 549 -27.24 29.57 -19.97
C GLY A 549 -27.48 29.77 -21.47
N ARG A 550 -28.74 29.86 -21.92
CA ARG A 550 -29.08 30.19 -23.32
C ARG A 550 -28.49 31.49 -23.83
N THR A 551 -28.37 32.48 -22.94
CA THR A 551 -27.81 33.80 -23.27
C THR A 551 -26.28 33.82 -23.23
N THR A 552 -25.65 32.72 -22.80
CA THR A 552 -24.21 32.58 -22.72
C THR A 552 -23.61 32.56 -24.13
N PRO A 553 -22.73 33.52 -24.48
CA PRO A 553 -22.22 33.66 -25.86
C PRO A 553 -21.33 32.49 -26.29
N SER A 554 -20.56 31.95 -25.35
CA SER A 554 -19.61 30.86 -25.59
C SER A 554 -20.18 29.52 -25.12
N LEU A 555 -20.00 28.47 -25.93
CA LEU A 555 -20.31 27.11 -25.49
C LEU A 555 -19.35 26.60 -24.40
N ASP A 556 -18.10 27.08 -24.37
CA ASP A 556 -17.15 26.71 -23.31
C ASP A 556 -17.59 27.27 -21.93
N ASP A 557 -18.11 28.50 -21.92
CA ASP A 557 -18.66 29.11 -20.70
C ASP A 557 -19.92 28.35 -20.26
N LEU A 558 -20.78 27.95 -21.21
CA LEU A 558 -21.96 27.14 -20.93
C LEU A 558 -21.60 25.75 -20.39
N CYS A 559 -20.59 25.09 -20.96
CA CYS A 559 -20.05 23.83 -20.42
C CYS A 559 -19.60 24.01 -18.97
N THR A 560 -18.87 25.10 -18.70
CA THR A 560 -18.41 25.44 -17.35
C THR A 560 -19.59 25.63 -16.38
N GLU A 561 -20.61 26.39 -16.78
CA GLU A 561 -21.82 26.63 -15.97
C GLU A 561 -22.56 25.33 -15.64
N VAL A 562 -22.71 24.43 -16.62
CA VAL A 562 -23.37 23.13 -16.41
C VAL A 562 -22.57 22.26 -15.45
N VAL A 563 -21.25 22.12 -15.66
CA VAL A 563 -20.38 21.30 -14.78
C VAL A 563 -20.33 21.87 -13.36
N GLN A 564 -20.35 23.19 -13.19
CA GLN A 564 -20.37 23.84 -11.87
C GLN A 564 -21.67 23.60 -11.07
N THR A 565 -22.71 23.02 -11.69
CA THR A 565 -23.91 22.61 -10.95
C THR A 565 -23.71 21.34 -10.13
N LEU A 566 -22.63 20.58 -10.35
CA LEU A 566 -22.35 19.37 -9.60
C LEU A 566 -22.29 19.66 -8.08
N PRO A 567 -22.94 18.81 -7.25
CA PRO A 567 -23.05 19.04 -5.81
C PRO A 567 -21.71 18.95 -5.08
N THR A 568 -20.73 18.24 -5.65
CA THR A 568 -19.37 18.12 -5.12
C THR A 568 -18.36 18.73 -6.08
N ARG A 569 -17.30 19.33 -5.53
CA ARG A 569 -16.18 19.87 -6.32
C ARG A 569 -15.34 18.79 -6.98
N THR A 570 -15.35 17.58 -6.43
CA THR A 570 -14.72 16.38 -6.99
C THR A 570 -15.82 15.39 -7.38
N PRO A 571 -15.99 15.11 -8.68
CA PRO A 571 -16.87 14.05 -9.14
C PRO A 571 -16.40 12.69 -8.62
N ARG A 572 -17.35 11.79 -8.37
CA ARG A 572 -17.05 10.40 -7.99
C ARG A 572 -16.81 9.50 -9.19
N ASP A 573 -17.36 9.89 -10.34
CA ASP A 573 -17.14 9.27 -11.63
C ASP A 573 -16.69 10.33 -12.65
N ASP A 574 -16.16 9.89 -13.78
CA ASP A 574 -15.74 10.79 -14.84
C ASP A 574 -16.93 11.57 -15.38
N VAL A 575 -16.70 12.83 -15.71
CA VAL A 575 -17.72 13.71 -16.25
C VAL A 575 -17.29 14.15 -17.63
N THR A 576 -18.04 13.73 -18.63
CA THR A 576 -17.94 14.17 -20.01
C THR A 576 -19.19 14.96 -20.37
N LEU A 577 -19.00 16.15 -20.94
CA LEU A 577 -20.06 16.98 -21.49
C LEU A 577 -19.65 17.48 -22.86
N LEU A 578 -20.45 17.18 -23.88
CA LEU A 578 -20.30 17.65 -25.25
C LEU A 578 -21.54 18.47 -25.63
N LEU A 579 -21.32 19.76 -25.92
CA LEU A 579 -22.34 20.69 -26.41
C LEU A 579 -22.13 20.95 -27.90
N ALA A 580 -23.22 20.90 -28.68
CA ALA A 580 -23.21 21.26 -30.10
C ALA A 580 -24.39 22.18 -30.43
N ARG A 581 -24.11 23.37 -30.98
CA ARG A 581 -25.09 24.38 -31.39
C ARG A 581 -25.07 24.55 -32.90
N THR A 582 -26.25 24.53 -33.52
CA THR A 582 -26.42 24.73 -34.97
C THR A 582 -26.34 26.20 -35.34
N HIS A 583 -25.79 26.49 -36.54
CA HIS A 583 -25.73 27.83 -37.11
C HIS A 583 -27.03 28.32 -37.73
#